data_AF-C3ZPA9-F1
#
_entry.id   AF-C3ZPA9-F1
#
_cell.length_a   1.000
_cell.length_b   1.000
_cell.length_c   1.000
_cell.angle_alpha   90.00
_cell.angle_beta   90.00
_cell.angle_gamma   90.00
#
_symmetry.space_group_name_H-M   'P 1'
#
loop_
_entity.id
_entity.type
_entity.pdbx_description
1 polymer ?
#
loop_
_entity_poly.entity_id
_entity_poly.type
_entity_poly.pdbx_seq_one_letter_code
_entity_poly.pdbx_strand_id
1 'polypeptide(L)'
;MDWARKFHICGRGRDDVIPEEILTLLFLGFAETHDIIAKLRDPDIQTECEAIVRGKQSKPTSIQSLDDGVVLLKFFEHFSSISKRELLMVPDPSMKEHRRSLVDHISRAKEKKLRDSMLHAYHHVAQAIGVFGLLGRQMTAPGHLVLNLCRESLGFVLHAEDFNAARLSDLTGAQVAIRRRMFRDVIGFILEAWGDQDALRRVEEEVKKLEIRSKHPVPMAVGRQPSVQEGRCIVFEGFKSKKDNIQLRSYDGQRNPEHDNKTLESPYLLDGPQITTQTGDGADFKLFLQMLRRQGQCISDEYDEAKHGQLRATFRYGNVYVYNTSHLSKTMTVEQFERDVEQGHLAIDAHLSRVRGKRRGRRRGSASTPSVDPHMQHSFIPCTATENVMSKFLETFNFEEFSCTEKYNVSFKLDRGTKGALVLDKAFNFVELRLPDVTWMALDLKRRPRDPTSDAHPSGTDIRLKIQSRRALRGESVEKNETYKKFLDPDVKVLVQVHSYDFQRRDGVTTLQIHPHYQGNVPFVRRRVIRRFRAADDVQHSRFRTDVEVRLTEVWEYSRPDDSGRFLSVIPGRQEVTVIPPLPDWTGPGEVEAFAREYWRFCLELADILY
;
A
#
# COMPACT_ATOMS: atom_id res chain seq x y z
N MET A 1 20.11 -16.40 3.58
CA MET A 1 20.28 -14.93 3.47
C MET A 1 20.29 -14.22 4.83
N ASP A 2 19.37 -14.51 5.74
CA ASP A 2 19.25 -13.76 7.01
C ASP A 2 20.47 -13.85 7.91
N TRP A 3 21.11 -15.03 7.97
CA TRP A 3 22.43 -15.20 8.60
C TRP A 3 23.47 -14.22 8.04
N ALA A 4 23.61 -14.18 6.71
CA ALA A 4 24.64 -13.38 6.06
C ALA A 4 24.44 -11.87 6.25
N ARG A 5 23.19 -11.41 6.31
CA ARG A 5 22.86 -10.01 6.64
C ARG A 5 23.21 -9.67 8.09
N LYS A 6 22.89 -10.57 9.02
CA LYS A 6 23.16 -10.41 10.46
C LYS A 6 24.66 -10.26 10.75
N PHE A 7 25.51 -11.02 10.06
CA PHE A 7 26.96 -11.04 10.30
C PHE A 7 27.78 -10.19 9.31
N HIS A 8 27.14 -9.33 8.51
CA HIS A 8 27.83 -8.48 7.52
C HIS A 8 28.66 -9.28 6.52
N ILE A 9 28.12 -10.43 6.11
CA ILE A 9 28.67 -11.25 5.05
C ILE A 9 28.11 -10.78 3.73
N CYS A 10 26.79 -10.58 3.63
CA CYS A 10 26.17 -10.00 2.45
C CYS A 10 25.57 -8.62 2.72
N GLY A 11 25.68 -7.72 1.72
CA GLY A 11 25.09 -6.40 1.76
C GLY A 11 25.78 -5.40 0.83
N ARG A 12 25.39 -4.13 0.91
CA ARG A 12 25.93 -3.03 0.08
C ARG A 12 26.72 -2.00 0.89
N GLY A 13 27.01 -2.30 2.16
CA GLY A 13 27.78 -1.49 3.08
C GLY A 13 29.29 -1.70 2.94
N ARG A 14 30.08 -0.74 3.44
CA ARG A 14 31.56 -0.78 3.38
C ARG A 14 32.14 -2.02 4.08
N ASP A 15 31.51 -2.45 5.17
CA ASP A 15 31.95 -3.56 6.02
C ASP A 15 31.39 -4.93 5.60
N ASP A 16 30.50 -4.94 4.60
CA ASP A 16 29.93 -6.17 4.04
C ASP A 16 30.97 -6.84 3.14
N VAL A 17 30.99 -8.18 3.14
CA VAL A 17 31.99 -8.94 2.38
C VAL A 17 31.63 -9.01 0.90
N ILE A 18 30.43 -9.50 0.59
CA ILE A 18 29.89 -9.71 -0.76
C ILE A 18 28.53 -9.01 -0.93
N PRO A 19 28.11 -8.66 -2.15
CA PRO A 19 26.71 -8.35 -2.46
C PRO A 19 25.77 -9.55 -2.20
N GLU A 20 24.48 -9.26 -2.02
CA GLU A 20 23.46 -10.31 -1.84
C GLU A 20 23.37 -11.22 -3.05
N GLU A 21 23.47 -10.62 -4.23
CA GLU A 21 23.43 -11.28 -5.54
C GLU A 21 24.56 -12.31 -5.68
N ILE A 22 25.75 -12.00 -5.17
CA ILE A 22 26.89 -12.93 -5.18
C ILE A 22 26.66 -14.11 -4.24
N LEU A 23 26.09 -13.88 -3.05
CA LEU A 23 25.79 -14.97 -2.13
C LEU A 23 24.72 -15.93 -2.70
N THR A 24 23.73 -15.38 -3.40
CA THR A 24 22.74 -16.19 -4.14
C THR A 24 23.41 -17.03 -5.21
N LEU A 25 24.31 -16.45 -6.00
CA LEU A 25 25.04 -17.18 -7.04
C LEU A 25 25.99 -18.24 -6.46
N LEU A 26 26.62 -17.98 -5.32
CA LEU A 26 27.41 -18.98 -4.59
C LEU A 26 26.55 -20.18 -4.15
N PHE A 27 25.34 -19.92 -3.65
CA PHE A 27 24.42 -20.99 -3.25
C PHE A 27 23.92 -21.79 -4.45
N LEU A 28 23.57 -21.12 -5.55
CA LEU A 28 23.14 -21.79 -6.78
C LEU A 28 24.26 -22.62 -7.39
N GLY A 29 25.49 -22.09 -7.46
CA GLY A 29 26.65 -22.85 -7.96
C GLY A 29 26.97 -24.06 -7.07
N PHE A 30 26.85 -23.92 -5.75
CA PHE A 30 26.95 -25.06 -4.83
C PHE A 30 25.87 -26.11 -5.12
N ALA A 31 24.62 -25.67 -5.28
CA ALA A 31 23.49 -26.55 -5.54
C ALA A 31 23.63 -27.28 -6.89
N GLU A 32 24.16 -26.63 -7.93
CA GLU A 32 24.48 -27.28 -9.21
C GLU A 32 25.64 -28.29 -9.07
N THR A 33 26.67 -27.96 -8.30
CA THR A 33 27.87 -28.82 -8.14
C THR A 33 27.58 -30.07 -7.32
N HIS A 34 26.59 -30.02 -6.42
CA HIS A 34 26.17 -31.13 -5.57
C HIS A 34 24.88 -31.80 -6.08
N ASP A 35 24.51 -31.57 -7.35
CA ASP A 35 23.35 -32.16 -8.02
C ASP A 35 22.01 -31.95 -7.27
N ILE A 36 21.90 -30.87 -6.50
CA ILE A 36 20.67 -30.46 -5.78
C ILE A 36 19.67 -29.82 -6.77
N ILE A 37 20.19 -29.07 -7.75
CA ILE A 37 19.42 -28.49 -8.85
C ILE A 37 20.01 -28.90 -10.19
N ALA A 38 19.17 -28.89 -11.23
CA ALA A 38 19.63 -29.11 -12.60
C ALA A 38 20.62 -28.01 -13.02
N LYS A 39 21.59 -28.37 -13.86
CA LYS A 39 22.57 -27.42 -14.39
C LYS A 39 21.84 -26.42 -15.29
N LEU A 40 21.81 -25.15 -14.91
CA LEU A 40 21.05 -24.10 -15.61
C LEU A 40 21.60 -23.78 -17.01
N ARG A 41 22.75 -24.35 -17.37
CA ARG A 41 23.37 -24.26 -18.70
C ARG A 41 23.12 -25.46 -19.58
N ASP A 42 22.35 -26.43 -19.12
CA ASP A 42 21.81 -27.47 -19.97
C ASP A 42 20.91 -26.83 -21.05
N PRO A 43 21.15 -27.07 -22.35
CA PRO A 43 20.37 -26.48 -23.45
C PRO A 43 18.85 -26.71 -23.31
N ASP A 44 18.46 -27.85 -22.76
CA ASP A 44 17.05 -28.21 -22.60
C ASP A 44 16.41 -27.39 -21.47
N ILE A 45 17.14 -27.20 -20.37
CA ILE A 45 16.72 -26.36 -19.24
C ILE A 45 16.70 -24.88 -19.62
N GLN A 46 17.64 -24.40 -20.44
CA GLN A 46 17.64 -23.01 -20.93
C GLN A 46 16.42 -22.71 -21.78
N THR A 47 16.05 -23.65 -22.66
CA THR A 47 14.85 -23.53 -23.50
C THR A 47 13.58 -23.49 -22.66
N GLU A 48 13.52 -24.28 -21.59
CA GLU A 48 12.41 -24.26 -20.62
C GLU A 48 12.38 -22.95 -19.81
N CYS A 49 13.53 -22.46 -19.32
CA CYS A 49 13.64 -21.18 -18.63
C CYS A 49 13.22 -20.00 -19.51
N GLU A 50 13.62 -19.96 -20.78
CA GLU A 50 13.16 -18.94 -21.73
C GLU A 50 11.65 -18.99 -21.96
N ALA A 51 11.09 -20.19 -22.03
CA ALA A 51 9.64 -20.39 -22.11
C ALA A 51 8.91 -19.87 -20.86
N ILE A 52 9.47 -20.08 -19.66
CA ILE A 52 8.92 -19.58 -18.38
C ILE A 52 9.01 -18.05 -18.31
N VAL A 53 10.14 -17.45 -18.68
CA VAL A 53 10.31 -15.98 -18.73
C VAL A 53 9.32 -15.34 -19.71
N ARG A 54 8.92 -16.07 -20.76
CA ARG A 54 7.89 -15.65 -21.73
C ARG A 54 6.46 -16.00 -21.29
N GLY A 55 6.25 -16.44 -20.05
CA GLY A 55 4.94 -16.58 -19.41
C GLY A 55 4.31 -17.98 -19.45
N LYS A 56 5.05 -19.04 -19.82
CA LYS A 56 4.55 -20.42 -19.66
C LYS A 56 4.64 -20.87 -18.20
N GLN A 57 3.60 -21.54 -17.71
CA GLN A 57 3.60 -22.14 -16.38
C GLN A 57 4.60 -23.31 -16.32
N SER A 58 5.52 -23.27 -15.35
CA SER A 58 6.45 -24.36 -15.06
C SER A 58 5.78 -25.46 -14.23
N LYS A 59 6.06 -26.72 -14.52
CA LYS A 59 5.90 -27.79 -13.53
C LYS A 59 7.12 -27.75 -12.60
N PRO A 60 6.96 -27.82 -11.26
CA PRO A 60 8.11 -27.84 -10.37
C PRO A 60 8.95 -29.10 -10.66
N THR A 61 10.20 -28.90 -11.06
CA THR A 61 11.17 -29.98 -11.17
C THR A 61 11.34 -30.59 -9.78
N SER A 62 11.25 -31.92 -9.69
CA SER A 62 11.43 -32.65 -8.43
C SER A 62 12.82 -32.39 -7.88
N ILE A 63 12.94 -31.50 -6.89
CA ILE A 63 14.14 -31.36 -6.07
C ILE A 63 14.30 -32.70 -5.34
N GLN A 64 15.48 -33.33 -5.43
CA GLN A 64 15.76 -34.52 -4.62
C GLN A 64 15.48 -34.17 -3.15
N SER A 65 14.72 -35.00 -2.44
CA SER A 65 14.31 -34.72 -1.05
C SER A 65 15.50 -34.81 -0.10
N LEU A 66 16.37 -33.82 -0.11
CA LEU A 66 17.34 -33.59 0.96
C LEU A 66 16.71 -32.72 2.03
N ASP A 67 17.00 -33.05 3.29
CA ASP A 67 16.68 -32.20 4.43
C ASP A 67 17.39 -30.83 4.27
N ASP A 68 16.61 -29.74 4.30
CA ASP A 68 17.09 -28.35 4.20
C ASP A 68 18.24 -28.05 5.17
N GLY A 69 18.24 -28.69 6.36
CA GLY A 69 19.30 -28.56 7.35
C GLY A 69 20.63 -29.17 6.89
N VAL A 70 20.58 -30.31 6.21
CA VAL A 70 21.76 -30.98 5.64
C VAL A 70 22.33 -30.17 4.47
N VAL A 71 21.47 -29.59 3.65
CA VAL A 71 21.88 -28.70 2.54
C VAL A 71 22.60 -27.47 3.09
N LEU A 72 22.06 -26.84 4.14
CA LEU A 72 22.69 -25.69 4.80
C LEU A 72 24.02 -26.05 5.46
N LEU A 73 24.11 -27.20 6.14
CA LEU A 73 25.35 -27.69 6.73
C LEU A 73 26.44 -27.88 5.68
N LYS A 74 26.13 -28.60 4.60
CA LYS A 74 27.05 -28.83 3.49
C LYS A 74 27.46 -27.54 2.79
N PHE A 75 26.54 -26.58 2.65
CA PHE A 75 26.85 -25.27 2.10
C PHE A 75 27.87 -24.52 2.96
N PHE A 76 27.68 -24.48 4.29
CA PHE A 76 28.62 -23.83 5.20
C PHE A 76 29.97 -24.56 5.24
N GLU A 77 29.96 -25.89 5.26
CA GLU A 77 31.17 -26.73 5.21
C GLU A 77 31.99 -26.47 3.93
N HIS A 78 31.33 -26.52 2.78
CA HIS A 78 31.93 -26.32 1.46
C HIS A 78 32.65 -24.97 1.40
N PHE A 79 31.97 -23.87 1.76
CA PHE A 79 32.58 -22.54 1.70
C PHE A 79 33.47 -22.20 2.91
N SER A 80 33.50 -23.02 3.97
CA SER A 80 34.45 -22.88 5.08
C SER A 80 35.85 -23.44 4.75
N SER A 81 35.92 -24.41 3.84
CA SER A 81 37.11 -25.19 3.49
C SER A 81 37.72 -24.81 2.14
N ILE A 82 36.98 -24.07 1.31
CA ILE A 82 37.39 -23.66 -0.04
C ILE A 82 38.67 -22.80 -0.06
N SER A 83 39.54 -23.08 -1.02
CA SER A 83 40.73 -22.27 -1.31
C SER A 83 40.39 -21.00 -2.10
N LYS A 84 41.23 -19.97 -2.01
CA LYS A 84 41.06 -18.69 -2.73
C LYS A 84 40.75 -18.84 -4.23
N ARG A 85 41.23 -19.91 -4.88
CA ARG A 85 41.01 -20.15 -6.31
C ARG A 85 39.59 -20.63 -6.64
N GLU A 86 38.94 -21.37 -5.76
CA GLU A 86 37.61 -21.95 -6.06
C GLU A 86 36.47 -20.96 -5.76
N LEU A 87 36.63 -20.11 -4.73
CA LEU A 87 35.73 -18.96 -4.46
C LEU A 87 35.70 -17.96 -5.63
N LEU A 88 36.80 -17.86 -6.38
CA LEU A 88 36.96 -16.99 -7.55
C LEU A 88 36.46 -17.63 -8.86
N MET A 89 36.00 -18.88 -8.85
CA MET A 89 35.57 -19.58 -10.07
C MET A 89 34.06 -19.51 -10.35
N VAL A 90 33.27 -18.79 -9.53
CA VAL A 90 31.83 -18.67 -9.79
C VAL A 90 31.61 -17.82 -11.05
N PRO A 91 31.10 -18.42 -12.14
CA PRO A 91 30.98 -17.72 -13.41
C PRO A 91 29.81 -16.75 -13.35
N ASP A 92 29.96 -15.57 -13.95
CA ASP A 92 28.85 -14.66 -14.19
C ASP A 92 27.88 -15.29 -15.21
N PRO A 93 26.63 -15.59 -14.84
CA PRO A 93 25.67 -16.21 -15.75
C PRO A 93 25.26 -15.29 -16.91
N SER A 94 25.52 -13.98 -16.83
CA SER A 94 25.22 -13.01 -17.90
C SER A 94 26.29 -12.97 -19.01
N MET A 95 27.44 -13.61 -18.81
CA MET A 95 28.58 -13.55 -19.74
C MET A 95 28.78 -14.89 -20.45
N LYS A 96 28.80 -14.87 -21.79
CA LYS A 96 28.96 -16.06 -22.64
C LYS A 96 30.35 -16.70 -22.55
N GLU A 97 31.38 -15.93 -22.17
CA GLU A 97 32.77 -16.41 -22.07
C GLU A 97 33.28 -16.28 -20.62
N HIS A 98 33.78 -17.39 -20.07
CA HIS A 98 34.19 -17.52 -18.66
C HIS A 98 35.52 -16.80 -18.39
N ARG A 99 35.52 -15.48 -18.27
CA ARG A 99 36.78 -14.74 -18.02
C ARG A 99 36.72 -13.68 -16.92
N ARG A 100 35.59 -13.48 -16.24
CA ARG A 100 35.54 -12.61 -15.05
C ARG A 100 34.93 -13.35 -13.87
N SER A 101 35.63 -13.35 -12.75
CA SER A 101 35.07 -13.81 -11.48
C SER A 101 34.10 -12.75 -10.97
N LEU A 102 32.94 -13.16 -10.48
CA LEU A 102 32.02 -12.27 -9.76
C LEU A 102 32.69 -11.63 -8.53
N VAL A 103 33.77 -12.23 -8.03
CA VAL A 103 34.38 -11.94 -6.72
C VAL A 103 35.80 -11.35 -6.84
N ASP A 104 36.25 -10.98 -8.05
CA ASP A 104 37.62 -10.49 -8.33
C ASP A 104 38.05 -9.26 -7.50
N HIS A 105 37.10 -8.55 -6.88
CA HIS A 105 37.32 -7.30 -6.16
C HIS A 105 37.35 -7.43 -4.62
N ILE A 106 37.32 -8.65 -4.07
CA ILE A 106 37.30 -8.83 -2.61
C ILE A 106 38.72 -8.83 -2.04
N SER A 107 38.95 -7.93 -1.08
CA SER A 107 40.21 -7.90 -0.32
C SER A 107 40.42 -9.20 0.48
N ARG A 108 41.69 -9.61 0.67
CA ARG A 108 42.04 -10.79 1.49
C ARG A 108 41.43 -10.78 2.90
N ALA A 109 41.26 -9.59 3.49
CA ALA A 109 40.64 -9.44 4.82
C ALA A 109 39.15 -9.81 4.81
N LYS A 110 38.41 -9.39 3.77
CA LYS A 110 37.00 -9.73 3.58
C LYS A 110 36.83 -11.21 3.25
N GLU A 111 37.70 -11.76 2.41
CA GLU A 111 37.75 -13.20 2.10
C GLU A 111 37.91 -14.04 3.37
N LYS A 112 38.90 -13.70 4.21
CA LYS A 112 39.09 -14.35 5.52
C LYS A 112 37.83 -14.24 6.38
N LYS A 113 37.20 -13.06 6.46
CA LYS A 113 35.96 -12.85 7.22
C LYS A 113 34.81 -13.73 6.71
N LEU A 114 34.64 -13.88 5.40
CA LEU A 114 33.63 -14.77 4.82
C LEU A 114 33.86 -16.21 5.25
N ARG A 115 35.08 -16.72 5.07
CA ARG A 115 35.45 -18.09 5.43
C ARG A 115 35.28 -18.37 6.92
N ASP A 116 35.81 -17.49 7.77
CA ASP A 116 35.73 -17.62 9.22
C ASP A 116 34.25 -17.58 9.69
N SER A 117 33.41 -16.80 9.01
CA SER A 117 31.98 -16.75 9.30
C SER A 117 31.23 -17.98 8.81
N MET A 118 31.57 -18.52 7.63
CA MET A 118 31.02 -19.80 7.14
C MET A 118 31.41 -20.95 8.06
N LEU A 119 32.66 -21.00 8.54
CA LEU A 119 33.12 -21.98 9.51
C LEU A 119 32.41 -21.86 10.85
N HIS A 120 32.23 -20.63 11.33
CA HIS A 120 31.45 -20.35 12.54
C HIS A 120 30.00 -20.79 12.36
N ALA A 121 29.40 -20.54 11.20
CA ALA A 121 28.03 -20.98 10.90
C ALA A 121 27.91 -22.50 10.84
N TYR A 122 28.88 -23.17 10.23
CA TYR A 122 28.97 -24.63 10.21
C TYR A 122 29.02 -25.20 11.63
N HIS A 123 29.97 -24.75 12.46
CA HIS A 123 30.07 -25.24 13.84
C HIS A 123 28.82 -24.93 14.65
N HIS A 124 28.20 -23.76 14.47
CA HIS A 124 26.95 -23.43 15.16
C HIS A 124 25.79 -24.33 14.76
N VAL A 125 25.63 -24.66 13.47
CA VAL A 125 24.54 -25.54 13.01
C VAL A 125 24.84 -27.01 13.33
N ALA A 126 26.11 -27.41 13.37
CA ALA A 126 26.53 -28.76 13.68
C ALA A 126 26.54 -29.07 15.20
N GLN A 127 26.88 -28.08 16.05
CA GLN A 127 27.01 -28.24 17.51
C GLN A 127 25.78 -27.76 18.29
N ALA A 128 25.07 -26.73 17.81
CA ALA A 128 23.80 -26.30 18.40
C ALA A 128 22.65 -26.85 17.55
N ILE A 129 21.55 -27.21 18.21
CA ILE A 129 20.40 -27.96 17.70
C ILE A 129 19.62 -27.14 16.62
N GLY A 130 20.23 -26.90 15.46
CA GLY A 130 19.61 -26.30 14.27
C GLY A 130 19.87 -24.82 13.99
N VAL A 131 19.33 -24.35 12.86
CA VAL A 131 19.50 -23.02 12.25
C VAL A 131 19.03 -21.85 13.16
N PHE A 132 18.25 -22.15 14.19
CA PHE A 132 17.67 -21.15 15.09
C PHE A 132 18.70 -20.46 15.99
N GLY A 133 19.71 -21.18 16.48
CA GLY A 133 20.82 -20.61 17.23
C GLY A 133 21.66 -19.62 16.39
N LEU A 134 21.83 -19.93 15.10
CA LEU A 134 22.54 -19.09 14.13
C LEU A 134 21.82 -17.75 13.90
N LEU A 135 20.49 -17.77 13.80
CA LEU A 135 19.66 -16.59 13.57
C LEU A 135 19.40 -15.77 14.84
N GLY A 136 19.73 -16.30 16.02
CA GLY A 136 19.52 -15.62 17.30
C GLY A 136 18.09 -15.76 17.82
N ARG A 137 17.41 -16.87 17.49
CA ARG A 137 16.27 -17.35 18.28
C ARG A 137 16.88 -18.07 19.48
N GLN A 138 17.20 -17.30 20.50
CA GLN A 138 17.80 -17.81 21.72
C GLN A 138 16.70 -17.96 22.76
N MET A 139 16.56 -19.15 23.35
CA MET A 139 16.15 -19.21 24.75
C MET A 139 17.27 -18.53 25.54
N THR A 140 17.04 -17.30 25.96
CA THR A 140 18.06 -16.53 26.69
C THR A 140 18.14 -16.99 28.15
N ALA A 141 17.07 -17.62 28.65
CA ALA A 141 16.97 -18.33 29.92
C ALA A 141 15.86 -19.41 29.83
N PRO A 142 15.81 -20.40 30.75
CA PRO A 142 14.68 -21.31 30.87
C PRO A 142 13.37 -20.51 30.98
N GLY A 143 12.40 -20.81 30.11
CA GLY A 143 11.12 -20.13 30.07
C GLY A 143 11.12 -18.72 29.48
N HIS A 144 12.19 -18.29 28.78
CA HIS A 144 12.25 -16.99 28.10
C HIS A 144 12.78 -17.10 26.66
N LEU A 145 11.95 -16.72 25.69
CA LEU A 145 12.20 -16.74 24.25
C LEU A 145 12.33 -15.32 23.70
N VAL A 146 13.34 -15.08 22.86
CA VAL A 146 13.50 -13.82 22.13
C VAL A 146 13.58 -14.08 20.63
N LEU A 147 12.67 -13.47 19.86
CA LEU A 147 12.57 -13.58 18.40
C LEU A 147 12.75 -12.22 17.75
N ASN A 148 13.61 -12.14 16.74
CA ASN A 148 13.62 -10.99 15.84
C ASN A 148 12.56 -11.22 14.76
N LEU A 149 11.56 -10.34 14.68
CA LEU A 149 10.51 -10.43 13.67
C LEU A 149 11.09 -10.03 12.31
N CYS A 150 10.78 -10.81 11.28
CA CYS A 150 11.29 -10.58 9.93
C CYS A 150 10.76 -9.28 9.32
N ARG A 151 11.37 -8.83 8.22
CA ARG A 151 10.97 -7.58 7.55
C ARG A 151 9.56 -7.68 6.97
N GLU A 152 9.14 -8.88 6.60
CA GLU A 152 7.86 -9.17 5.98
C GLU A 152 6.72 -8.96 6.99
N SER A 153 6.94 -9.29 8.26
CA SER A 153 5.95 -9.09 9.34
C SER A 153 5.89 -7.66 9.89
N LEU A 154 6.84 -6.78 9.53
CA LEU A 154 6.86 -5.37 9.97
C LEU A 154 5.54 -4.67 9.71
N GLY A 155 4.92 -4.93 8.55
CA GLY A 155 3.67 -4.30 8.18
C GLY A 155 2.53 -4.60 9.14
N PHE A 156 2.47 -5.83 9.62
CA PHE A 156 1.42 -6.33 10.50
C PHE A 156 1.60 -5.89 11.95
N VAL A 157 2.84 -5.60 12.33
CA VAL A 157 3.22 -5.26 13.71
C VAL A 157 3.31 -3.74 13.92
N LEU A 158 3.65 -2.99 12.88
CA LEU A 158 3.88 -1.55 12.97
C LEU A 158 2.64 -0.81 13.48
N HIS A 159 2.80 -0.08 14.58
CA HIS A 159 1.74 0.62 15.31
C HIS A 159 0.68 -0.32 15.95
N ALA A 160 0.84 -1.64 15.87
CA ALA A 160 -0.02 -2.71 16.43
C ALA A 160 0.74 -3.60 17.42
N GLU A 161 1.82 -3.10 18.00
CA GLU A 161 2.76 -3.91 18.78
C GLU A 161 2.05 -4.58 19.98
N ASP A 162 1.38 -3.77 20.81
CA ASP A 162 0.70 -4.25 22.01
C ASP A 162 -0.48 -5.16 21.69
N PHE A 163 -1.21 -4.87 20.61
CA PHE A 163 -2.31 -5.72 20.17
C PHE A 163 -1.80 -7.10 19.73
N ASN A 164 -0.76 -7.14 18.91
CA ASN A 164 -0.17 -8.41 18.47
C ASN A 164 0.44 -9.18 19.65
N ALA A 165 1.03 -8.47 20.62
CA ALA A 165 1.55 -9.06 21.84
C ALA A 165 0.43 -9.72 22.67
N ALA A 166 -0.65 -8.98 22.97
CA ALA A 166 -1.81 -9.51 23.71
C ALA A 166 -2.45 -10.71 22.99
N ARG A 167 -2.67 -10.60 21.67
CA ARG A 167 -3.23 -11.70 20.87
C ARG A 167 -2.36 -12.95 20.91
N LEU A 168 -1.04 -12.79 20.75
CA LEU A 168 -0.11 -13.91 20.84
C LEU A 168 -0.09 -14.49 22.25
N SER A 169 -0.24 -13.65 23.28
CA SER A 169 -0.39 -14.12 24.65
C SER A 169 -1.62 -14.99 24.83
N ASP A 170 -2.78 -14.52 24.41
CA ASP A 170 -4.05 -15.24 24.56
C ASP A 170 -4.05 -16.56 23.78
N LEU A 171 -3.48 -16.57 22.57
CA LEU A 171 -3.44 -17.77 21.71
C LEU A 171 -2.46 -18.84 22.20
N THR A 172 -1.38 -18.44 22.85
CA THR A 172 -0.28 -19.35 23.17
C THR A 172 -0.20 -19.71 24.64
N GLY A 173 -0.82 -18.90 25.51
CA GLY A 173 -0.68 -18.99 26.96
C GLY A 173 0.64 -18.41 27.49
N ALA A 174 1.52 -17.89 26.63
CA ALA A 174 2.75 -17.22 27.03
C ALA A 174 2.49 -15.74 27.35
N GLN A 175 3.26 -15.13 28.23
CA GLN A 175 3.33 -13.68 28.31
C GLN A 175 4.19 -13.17 27.16
N VAL A 176 3.67 -12.30 26.28
CA VAL A 176 4.35 -11.84 25.07
C VAL A 176 4.46 -10.32 25.13
N ALA A 177 5.62 -9.79 24.72
CA ALA A 177 5.86 -8.38 24.54
C ALA A 177 6.52 -8.15 23.17
N ILE A 178 6.05 -7.17 22.42
CA ILE A 178 6.67 -6.79 21.14
C ILE A 178 7.25 -5.39 21.29
N ARG A 179 8.56 -5.27 21.11
CA ARG A 179 9.30 -4.02 21.29
C ARG A 179 9.96 -3.60 19.99
N ARG A 180 9.94 -2.29 19.74
CA ARG A 180 10.72 -1.69 18.66
C ARG A 180 12.20 -1.80 18.99
N ARG A 181 12.99 -2.32 18.05
CA ARG A 181 14.45 -2.26 18.11
C ARG A 181 14.98 -1.64 16.84
N MET A 182 15.88 -0.68 16.99
CA MET A 182 16.62 -0.14 15.87
C MET A 182 17.74 -1.12 15.51
N PHE A 183 17.67 -1.69 14.30
CA PHE A 183 18.78 -2.40 13.68
C PHE A 183 19.47 -1.44 12.72
N ARG A 184 20.50 -0.73 13.21
CA ARG A 184 21.14 0.39 12.52
C ARG A 184 20.10 1.49 12.19
N ASP A 185 19.87 1.73 10.90
CA ASP A 185 18.90 2.67 10.35
C ASP A 185 17.63 1.94 9.86
N VAL A 186 17.29 0.75 10.35
CA VAL A 186 16.02 0.03 10.04
C VAL A 186 15.26 -0.28 11.33
N ILE A 187 13.98 0.08 11.41
CA ILE A 187 13.11 -0.33 12.52
C ILE A 187 12.86 -1.81 12.31
N GLY A 188 13.26 -2.61 13.29
CA GLY A 188 12.81 -3.99 13.45
C GLY A 188 11.98 -4.12 14.73
N PHE A 189 11.39 -5.29 14.90
CA PHE A 189 10.71 -5.65 16.12
C PHE A 189 11.37 -6.85 16.74
N ILE A 190 11.49 -6.82 18.06
CA ILE A 190 11.81 -7.99 18.87
C ILE A 190 10.51 -8.40 19.53
N LEU A 191 10.21 -9.69 19.47
CA LEU A 191 9.23 -10.34 20.31
C LEU A 191 9.96 -11.03 21.45
N GLU A 192 9.57 -10.71 22.68
CA GLU A 192 9.99 -11.39 23.91
C GLU A 192 8.79 -12.18 24.44
N ALA A 193 9.00 -13.44 24.82
CA ALA A 193 7.95 -14.29 25.35
C ALA A 193 8.41 -15.07 26.58
N TRP A 194 7.56 -15.15 27.61
CA TRP A 194 7.80 -15.89 28.84
C TRP A 194 6.71 -16.95 29.05
N GLY A 195 7.09 -18.17 29.40
CA GLY A 195 6.15 -19.26 29.61
C GLY A 195 6.82 -20.63 29.66
N ASP A 196 6.01 -21.68 29.77
CA ASP A 196 6.51 -23.06 29.64
C ASP A 196 6.95 -23.38 28.19
N GLN A 197 7.66 -24.50 28.02
CA GLN A 197 8.25 -24.86 26.74
C GLN A 197 7.20 -25.06 25.63
N ASP A 198 6.00 -25.55 25.97
CA ASP A 198 4.92 -25.74 25.00
C ASP A 198 4.29 -24.42 24.58
N ALA A 199 4.10 -23.48 25.51
CA ALA A 199 3.63 -22.12 25.23
C ALA A 199 4.63 -21.38 24.32
N LEU A 200 5.93 -21.47 24.63
CA LEU A 200 6.97 -20.85 23.80
C LEU A 200 7.04 -21.47 22.40
N ARG A 201 6.86 -22.79 22.27
CA ARG A 201 6.79 -23.45 20.96
C ARG A 201 5.59 -22.96 20.14
N ARG A 202 4.41 -22.81 20.77
CA ARG A 202 3.22 -22.23 20.12
C ARG A 202 3.47 -20.79 19.66
N VAL A 203 4.22 -19.97 20.43
CA VAL A 203 4.64 -18.63 20.01
C VAL A 203 5.47 -18.69 18.73
N GLU A 204 6.46 -19.58 18.64
CA GLU A 204 7.28 -19.71 17.42
C GLU A 204 6.44 -20.14 16.20
N GLU A 205 5.50 -21.07 16.38
CA GLU A 205 4.59 -21.52 15.32
C GLU A 205 3.68 -20.39 14.83
N GLU A 206 3.08 -19.62 15.75
CA GLU A 206 2.21 -18.49 15.40
C GLU A 206 2.97 -17.34 14.75
N VAL A 207 4.20 -17.06 15.20
CA VAL A 207 5.08 -16.10 14.51
C VAL A 207 5.39 -16.60 13.11
N LYS A 208 5.74 -17.87 12.91
CA LYS A 208 5.99 -18.43 11.57
C LYS A 208 4.75 -18.33 10.67
N LYS A 209 3.55 -18.60 11.19
CA LYS A 209 2.29 -18.42 10.47
C LYS A 209 2.07 -16.95 10.10
N LEU A 210 2.33 -16.02 11.02
CA LEU A 210 2.27 -14.59 10.76
C LEU A 210 3.23 -14.21 9.61
N GLU A 211 4.48 -14.66 9.66
CA GLU A 211 5.49 -14.39 8.63
C GLU A 211 5.10 -14.98 7.26
N ILE A 212 4.49 -16.17 7.22
CA ILE A 212 3.99 -16.78 5.98
C ILE A 212 2.81 -15.99 5.42
N ARG A 213 1.81 -15.65 6.26
CA ARG A 213 0.66 -14.84 5.85
C ARG A 213 1.10 -13.44 5.39
N SER A 214 2.17 -12.92 5.97
CA SER A 214 2.72 -11.61 5.60
C SER A 214 3.40 -11.58 4.23
N LYS A 215 3.63 -12.74 3.59
CA LYS A 215 4.16 -12.84 2.23
C LYS A 215 3.09 -12.70 1.14
N HIS A 216 1.81 -12.69 1.51
CA HIS A 216 0.68 -12.43 0.60
C HIS A 216 0.48 -10.91 0.35
N PRO A 217 -0.18 -10.51 -0.75
CA PRO A 217 0.17 -9.35 -1.57
C PRO A 217 -0.36 -8.01 -1.03
N VAL A 218 -0.26 -7.79 0.27
CA VAL A 218 -0.43 -6.47 0.89
C VAL A 218 0.96 -5.94 1.24
N PRO A 219 1.71 -5.38 0.27
CA PRO A 219 2.96 -4.72 0.59
C PRO A 219 2.62 -3.50 1.46
N MET A 220 2.78 -3.65 2.77
CA MET A 220 2.97 -2.58 3.74
C MET A 220 4.33 -1.91 3.50
N ALA A 221 4.54 -1.47 2.27
CA ALA A 221 5.70 -0.70 1.89
C ALA A 221 5.56 0.67 2.56
N VAL A 222 6.42 0.95 3.55
CA VAL A 222 6.67 2.28 4.12
C VAL A 222 6.70 3.32 2.98
N GLY A 223 5.69 4.19 2.93
CA GLY A 223 5.53 5.23 1.91
C GLY A 223 4.46 5.00 0.81
N ARG A 224 3.81 3.84 0.73
CA ARG A 224 2.62 3.60 -0.13
C ARG A 224 1.34 3.67 0.72
N GLN A 225 0.19 3.96 0.08
CA GLN A 225 -1.08 3.40 0.57
C GLN A 225 -1.04 1.90 0.25
N PRO A 226 -1.03 1.00 1.25
CA PRO A 226 -1.06 -0.43 1.00
C PRO A 226 -2.29 -0.74 0.15
N SER A 227 -2.08 -1.28 -1.05
CA SER A 227 -3.18 -1.74 -1.91
C SER A 227 -2.93 -3.16 -2.32
N VAL A 228 -3.97 -3.98 -2.20
CA VAL A 228 -3.95 -5.39 -2.61
C VAL A 228 -3.70 -5.48 -4.12
N GLN A 229 -2.94 -6.49 -4.54
CA GLN A 229 -2.70 -6.77 -5.95
C GLN A 229 -4.02 -6.92 -6.71
N GLU A 230 -4.09 -6.30 -7.91
CA GLU A 230 -5.28 -6.29 -8.76
C GLU A 230 -6.54 -5.68 -8.10
N GLY A 231 -6.35 -4.94 -7.01
CA GLY A 231 -7.40 -4.19 -6.33
C GLY A 231 -7.70 -2.82 -6.95
N ARG A 232 -7.13 -2.47 -8.12
CA ARG A 232 -7.37 -1.18 -8.79
C ARG A 232 -7.79 -1.38 -10.24
N CYS A 233 -8.85 -0.69 -10.66
CA CYS A 233 -9.36 -0.77 -12.03
C CYS A 233 -10.06 0.54 -12.44
N ILE A 234 -10.04 0.87 -13.72
CA ILE A 234 -10.90 1.88 -14.33
C ILE A 234 -11.86 1.17 -15.27
N VAL A 235 -13.16 1.44 -15.13
CA VAL A 235 -14.23 0.90 -15.97
C VAL A 235 -14.89 2.05 -16.70
N PHE A 236 -15.19 1.87 -17.98
CA PHE A 236 -15.91 2.85 -18.78
C PHE A 236 -17.39 2.48 -18.86
N GLU A 237 -18.28 3.43 -18.60
CA GLU A 237 -19.72 3.21 -18.70
C GLU A 237 -20.12 2.80 -20.12
N GLY A 238 -20.90 1.73 -20.21
CA GLY A 238 -21.37 1.15 -21.48
C GLY A 238 -20.27 0.46 -22.31
N PHE A 239 -19.12 0.18 -21.71
CA PHE A 239 -18.11 -0.74 -22.23
C PHE A 239 -18.73 -2.08 -22.62
N LYS A 240 -18.29 -2.66 -23.74
CA LYS A 240 -18.69 -3.98 -24.23
C LYS A 240 -17.50 -4.93 -24.35
N SER A 241 -16.34 -4.43 -24.79
CA SER A 241 -15.18 -5.25 -25.09
C SER A 241 -13.86 -4.48 -24.97
N LYS A 242 -12.79 -5.21 -24.65
CA LYS A 242 -11.40 -4.69 -24.59
C LYS A 242 -10.94 -4.01 -25.91
N LYS A 243 -11.64 -4.29 -27.02
CA LYS A 243 -11.40 -3.70 -28.35
C LYS A 243 -12.14 -2.39 -28.59
N ASP A 244 -13.02 -1.96 -27.68
CA ASP A 244 -13.70 -0.68 -27.79
C ASP A 244 -12.67 0.45 -27.77
N ASN A 245 -12.94 1.54 -28.47
CA ASN A 245 -12.02 2.67 -28.58
C ASN A 245 -12.28 3.70 -27.48
N ILE A 246 -11.21 4.32 -27.01
CA ILE A 246 -11.19 5.42 -26.06
C ILE A 246 -10.56 6.62 -26.76
N GLN A 247 -11.12 7.80 -26.55
CA GLN A 247 -10.53 9.09 -26.88
C GLN A 247 -10.02 9.79 -25.63
N LEU A 248 -8.79 10.28 -25.68
CA LEU A 248 -8.21 11.17 -24.68
C LEU A 248 -8.46 12.62 -25.09
N ARG A 249 -9.25 13.35 -24.30
CA ARG A 249 -9.51 14.79 -24.48
C ARG A 249 -8.74 15.59 -23.45
N SER A 250 -8.28 16.80 -23.78
CA SER A 250 -7.56 17.66 -22.82
C SER A 250 -8.39 17.89 -21.55
N TYR A 251 -7.74 17.82 -20.39
CA TYR A 251 -8.39 18.05 -19.09
C TYR A 251 -7.94 19.38 -18.47
N ASP A 252 -8.88 20.31 -18.31
CA ASP A 252 -8.66 21.64 -17.75
C ASP A 252 -9.25 21.82 -16.33
N GLY A 253 -10.02 20.84 -15.84
CA GLY A 253 -10.66 20.86 -14.52
C GLY A 253 -9.71 20.86 -13.31
N GLN A 254 -10.31 20.73 -12.13
CA GLN A 254 -9.56 20.66 -10.86
C GLN A 254 -8.55 19.52 -10.88
N ARG A 255 -7.35 19.72 -10.34
CA ARG A 255 -6.28 18.73 -10.37
C ARG A 255 -5.55 18.66 -9.04
N ASN A 256 -4.85 17.56 -8.81
CA ASN A 256 -3.96 17.47 -7.65
C ASN A 256 -2.75 18.38 -7.88
N PRO A 257 -2.26 19.12 -6.85
CA PRO A 257 -1.12 20.03 -7.01
C PRO A 257 0.17 19.36 -7.52
N GLU A 258 0.33 18.06 -7.30
CA GLU A 258 1.46 17.27 -7.80
C GLU A 258 1.43 17.11 -9.34
N HIS A 259 0.34 17.51 -9.99
CA HIS A 259 0.09 17.33 -11.43
C HIS A 259 0.06 18.65 -12.22
N ASP A 260 0.32 19.79 -11.58
CA ASP A 260 0.24 21.13 -12.20
C ASP A 260 1.09 21.25 -13.48
N ASN A 261 2.25 20.59 -13.52
CA ASN A 261 3.21 20.65 -14.64
C ASN A 261 3.18 19.41 -15.56
N LYS A 262 2.09 18.64 -15.55
CA LYS A 262 1.95 17.40 -16.34
C LYS A 262 0.91 17.57 -17.44
N THR A 263 1.04 16.81 -18.54
CA THR A 263 -0.06 16.71 -19.51
C THR A 263 -1.22 15.98 -18.88
N LEU A 264 -2.43 16.54 -18.94
CA LEU A 264 -3.64 16.00 -18.34
C LEU A 264 -4.71 15.77 -19.39
N GLU A 265 -5.32 14.60 -19.36
CA GLU A 265 -6.39 14.22 -20.26
C GLU A 265 -7.49 13.46 -19.54
N SER A 266 -8.69 13.52 -20.09
CA SER A 266 -9.85 12.78 -19.62
C SER A 266 -10.18 11.69 -20.66
N PRO A 267 -10.17 10.40 -20.27
CA PRO A 267 -10.44 9.30 -21.20
C PRO A 267 -11.95 9.09 -21.36
N TYR A 268 -12.42 8.91 -22.59
CA TYR A 268 -13.84 8.66 -22.89
C TYR A 268 -14.00 7.52 -23.88
N LEU A 269 -14.97 6.64 -23.65
CA LEU A 269 -15.33 5.60 -24.61
C LEU A 269 -15.95 6.23 -25.86
N LEU A 270 -15.41 5.92 -27.05
CA LEU A 270 -15.96 6.31 -28.35
C LEU A 270 -17.07 5.34 -28.77
N ASP A 271 -18.20 5.90 -29.22
CA ASP A 271 -19.35 5.26 -29.85
C ASP A 271 -19.72 3.82 -29.43
N GLY A 272 -20.87 3.72 -28.74
CA GLY A 272 -21.74 2.56 -28.70
C GLY A 272 -23.19 3.04 -28.69
N PRO A 273 -24.20 2.21 -29.03
CA PRO A 273 -25.61 2.63 -28.98
C PRO A 273 -25.92 3.26 -27.62
N GLN A 274 -26.70 4.35 -27.65
CA GLN A 274 -27.27 5.00 -26.46
C GLN A 274 -28.24 4.04 -25.78
N ILE A 275 -27.69 3.01 -25.12
CA ILE A 275 -28.47 2.21 -24.20
C ILE A 275 -28.61 3.10 -22.98
N THR A 276 -29.82 3.62 -22.78
CA THR A 276 -30.28 4.07 -21.47
C THR A 276 -29.86 3.01 -20.46
N THR A 277 -28.85 3.31 -19.65
CA THR A 277 -28.29 2.43 -18.62
C THR A 277 -29.29 2.24 -17.49
N GLN A 278 -30.45 1.64 -17.79
CA GLN A 278 -31.46 1.23 -16.82
C GLN A 278 -31.40 -0.28 -16.54
N THR A 279 -30.79 -1.07 -17.42
CA THR A 279 -30.58 -2.50 -17.19
C THR A 279 -29.16 -2.74 -16.68
N GLY A 280 -29.03 -2.93 -15.36
CA GLY A 280 -27.78 -3.22 -14.65
C GLY A 280 -27.15 -4.59 -14.96
N ASP A 281 -27.00 -4.94 -16.23
CA ASP A 281 -26.43 -6.20 -16.74
C ASP A 281 -25.39 -6.00 -17.86
N GLY A 282 -24.92 -4.76 -18.05
CA GLY A 282 -23.85 -4.40 -18.98
C GLY A 282 -22.50 -5.05 -18.66
N ALA A 283 -21.57 -5.06 -19.62
CA ALA A 283 -20.24 -5.66 -19.40
C ALA A 283 -19.43 -4.89 -18.34
N ASP A 284 -19.66 -3.59 -18.21
CA ASP A 284 -19.17 -2.74 -17.13
C ASP A 284 -19.63 -3.23 -15.74
N PHE A 285 -20.92 -3.50 -15.56
CA PHE A 285 -21.46 -4.05 -14.31
C PHE A 285 -20.89 -5.45 -14.03
N LYS A 286 -20.77 -6.31 -15.04
CA LYS A 286 -20.18 -7.65 -14.88
C LYS A 286 -18.73 -7.59 -14.41
N LEU A 287 -17.95 -6.64 -14.95
CA LEU A 287 -16.55 -6.43 -14.57
C LEU A 287 -16.44 -5.91 -13.13
N PHE A 288 -17.33 -4.99 -12.74
CA PHE A 288 -17.48 -4.57 -11.35
C PHE A 288 -17.81 -5.75 -10.42
N LEU A 289 -18.82 -6.55 -10.74
CA LEU A 289 -19.23 -7.70 -9.92
C LEU A 289 -18.11 -8.74 -9.80
N GLN A 290 -17.38 -9.02 -10.89
CA GLN A 290 -16.24 -9.93 -10.88
C GLN A 290 -15.13 -9.42 -9.97
N MET A 291 -14.80 -8.13 -10.05
CA MET A 291 -13.79 -7.50 -9.18
C MET A 291 -14.24 -7.54 -7.71
N LEU A 292 -15.51 -7.22 -7.44
CA LEU A 292 -16.07 -7.24 -6.09
C LEU A 292 -16.02 -8.65 -5.48
N ARG A 293 -16.40 -9.69 -6.24
CA ARG A 293 -16.33 -11.09 -5.78
C ARG A 293 -14.89 -11.50 -5.47
N ARG A 294 -13.97 -11.19 -6.37
CA ARG A 294 -12.55 -11.53 -6.19
C ARG A 294 -11.96 -10.84 -4.95
N GLN A 295 -12.16 -9.53 -4.82
CA GLN A 295 -11.63 -8.79 -3.67
C GLN A 295 -12.39 -9.14 -2.37
N GLY A 296 -13.68 -9.48 -2.47
CA GLY A 296 -14.47 -10.02 -1.37
C GLY A 296 -13.91 -11.33 -0.83
N GLN A 297 -13.47 -12.24 -1.71
CA GLN A 297 -12.77 -13.46 -1.31
C GLN A 297 -11.46 -13.15 -0.59
N CYS A 298 -10.64 -12.26 -1.15
CA CYS A 298 -9.39 -11.82 -0.48
C CYS A 298 -9.66 -11.19 0.90
N ILE A 299 -10.73 -10.41 1.03
CA ILE A 299 -11.17 -9.86 2.32
C ILE A 299 -11.58 -11.00 3.25
N SER A 300 -12.40 -11.95 2.80
CA SER A 300 -12.83 -13.08 3.63
C SER A 300 -11.64 -13.92 4.15
N ASP A 301 -10.61 -14.07 3.34
CA ASP A 301 -9.45 -14.90 3.67
C ASP A 301 -8.40 -14.17 4.53
N GLU A 302 -8.21 -12.86 4.33
CA GLU A 302 -7.09 -12.10 4.90
C GLU A 302 -7.49 -11.02 5.90
N TYR A 303 -8.73 -10.49 5.84
CA TYR A 303 -9.16 -9.41 6.73
C TYR A 303 -9.26 -9.88 8.18
N ASP A 304 -8.93 -8.95 9.06
CA ASP A 304 -8.93 -9.12 10.51
C ASP A 304 -9.08 -7.71 11.05
N GLU A 305 -10.21 -7.43 11.70
CA GLU A 305 -10.57 -6.09 12.17
C GLU A 305 -9.52 -5.53 13.13
N ALA A 306 -8.95 -6.38 13.97
CA ALA A 306 -8.01 -5.92 14.96
C ALA A 306 -6.63 -5.58 14.34
N LYS A 307 -6.27 -6.23 13.23
CA LYS A 307 -5.07 -5.90 12.43
C LYS A 307 -5.27 -4.70 11.52
N HIS A 308 -6.35 -4.72 10.73
CA HIS A 308 -6.55 -3.81 9.63
C HIS A 308 -7.39 -2.58 10.03
N GLY A 309 -8.04 -2.62 11.20
CA GLY A 309 -9.04 -1.65 11.61
C GLY A 309 -10.37 -1.87 10.89
N GLN A 310 -11.25 -0.89 10.97
CA GLN A 310 -12.60 -0.98 10.44
C GLN A 310 -12.59 -1.05 8.91
N LEU A 311 -13.15 -2.13 8.35
CA LEU A 311 -13.45 -2.25 6.94
C LEU A 311 -14.64 -1.37 6.54
N ARG A 312 -14.54 -0.69 5.40
CA ARG A 312 -15.61 0.18 4.91
C ARG A 312 -15.61 0.28 3.38
N ALA A 313 -16.78 0.26 2.78
CA ALA A 313 -17.00 0.65 1.40
C ALA A 313 -17.38 2.13 1.31
N THR A 314 -16.92 2.82 0.27
CA THR A 314 -17.31 4.20 -0.02
C THR A 314 -17.44 4.42 -1.51
N PHE A 315 -18.51 5.07 -1.95
CA PHE A 315 -18.63 5.65 -3.28
C PHE A 315 -18.41 7.16 -3.18
N ARG A 316 -17.56 7.69 -4.04
CA ARG A 316 -17.26 9.13 -4.13
C ARG A 316 -17.50 9.62 -5.54
N TYR A 317 -17.90 10.88 -5.63
CA TYR A 317 -18.31 11.52 -6.88
C TYR A 317 -17.29 12.57 -7.28
N GLY A 318 -16.88 12.56 -8.54
CA GLY A 318 -15.76 13.38 -8.97
C GLY A 318 -15.41 13.28 -10.44
N ASN A 319 -14.15 13.56 -10.75
CA ASN A 319 -13.58 13.48 -12.08
C ASN A 319 -12.38 12.52 -12.06
N VAL A 320 -12.39 11.55 -12.95
CA VAL A 320 -11.25 10.69 -13.27
C VAL A 320 -10.49 11.31 -14.44
N TYR A 321 -9.21 11.55 -14.26
CA TYR A 321 -8.32 12.04 -15.32
C TYR A 321 -7.01 11.26 -15.31
N VAL A 322 -6.33 11.26 -16.46
CA VAL A 322 -5.01 10.66 -16.65
C VAL A 322 -3.95 11.74 -16.84
N TYR A 323 -2.71 11.40 -16.53
CA TYR A 323 -1.57 12.30 -16.67
C TYR A 323 -0.35 11.58 -17.23
N ASN A 324 0.63 12.37 -17.71
CA ASN A 324 1.81 11.93 -18.47
C ASN A 324 1.48 11.36 -19.86
N THR A 325 0.38 11.76 -20.46
CA THR A 325 -0.09 11.20 -21.74
C THR A 325 0.58 11.77 -22.99
N SER A 326 1.60 12.62 -22.88
CA SER A 326 2.22 13.33 -24.03
C SER A 326 2.76 12.42 -25.14
N HIS A 327 3.06 11.18 -24.82
CA HIS A 327 3.62 10.17 -25.72
C HIS A 327 2.55 9.26 -26.35
N LEU A 328 1.29 9.41 -25.94
CA LEU A 328 0.20 8.52 -26.35
C LEU A 328 -0.60 9.08 -27.53
N SER A 329 -1.19 8.15 -28.29
CA SER A 329 -2.21 8.50 -29.27
C SER A 329 -3.45 9.05 -28.56
N LYS A 330 -4.10 10.03 -29.18
CA LYS A 330 -5.40 10.55 -28.70
C LYS A 330 -6.51 9.52 -28.76
N THR A 331 -6.36 8.47 -29.57
CA THR A 331 -7.30 7.36 -29.66
C THR A 331 -6.57 6.04 -29.46
N MET A 332 -7.12 5.17 -28.61
CA MET A 332 -6.56 3.85 -28.27
C MET A 332 -7.66 2.88 -27.87
N THR A 333 -7.42 1.58 -27.87
CA THR A 333 -8.37 0.61 -27.34
C THR A 333 -8.37 0.57 -25.81
N VAL A 334 -9.44 0.05 -25.19
CA VAL A 334 -9.47 -0.20 -23.73
C VAL A 334 -8.30 -1.08 -23.28
N GLU A 335 -7.96 -2.11 -24.06
CA GLU A 335 -6.81 -2.97 -23.77
C GLU A 335 -5.47 -2.25 -23.80
N GLN A 336 -5.28 -1.29 -24.72
CA GLN A 336 -4.08 -0.45 -24.76
C GLN A 336 -4.03 0.47 -23.54
N PHE A 337 -5.15 1.12 -23.24
CA PHE A 337 -5.29 2.02 -22.10
C PHE A 337 -4.95 1.33 -20.77
N GLU A 338 -5.52 0.15 -20.51
CA GLU A 338 -5.26 -0.62 -19.29
C GLU A 338 -3.79 -1.03 -19.18
N ARG A 339 -3.18 -1.52 -20.27
CA ARG A 339 -1.77 -1.91 -20.30
C ARG A 339 -0.85 -0.73 -19.96
N ASP A 340 -1.12 0.46 -20.49
CA ASP A 340 -0.31 1.65 -20.21
C ASP A 340 -0.46 2.12 -18.76
N VAL A 341 -1.67 2.08 -18.20
CA VAL A 341 -1.91 2.39 -16.78
C VAL A 341 -1.20 1.37 -15.87
N GLU A 342 -1.25 0.08 -16.21
CA GLU A 342 -0.55 -0.98 -15.48
C GLU A 342 0.97 -0.80 -15.52
N GLN A 343 1.54 -0.49 -16.69
CA GLN A 343 2.96 -0.16 -16.83
C GLN A 343 3.33 1.07 -16.00
N GLY A 344 2.47 2.09 -15.96
CA GLY A 344 2.65 3.26 -15.10
C GLY A 344 2.72 2.91 -13.62
N HIS A 345 1.84 2.01 -13.15
CA HIS A 345 1.89 1.52 -11.77
C HIS A 345 3.19 0.73 -11.49
N LEU A 346 3.60 -0.16 -12.39
CA LEU A 346 4.83 -0.95 -12.26
C LEU A 346 6.09 -0.09 -12.27
N ALA A 347 6.13 0.96 -13.09
CA ALA A 347 7.25 1.90 -13.18
C ALA A 347 7.44 2.69 -11.87
N ILE A 348 6.33 3.12 -11.23
CA ILE A 348 6.37 3.73 -9.90
C ILE A 348 6.92 2.74 -8.87
N ASP A 349 6.43 1.51 -8.88
CA ASP A 349 6.84 0.48 -7.92
C ASP A 349 8.35 0.18 -8.06
N ALA A 350 8.88 0.16 -9.29
CA ALA A 350 10.31 0.06 -9.57
C ALA A 350 11.10 1.30 -9.10
N HIS A 351 10.60 2.51 -9.33
CA HIS A 351 11.23 3.76 -8.89
C HIS A 351 11.33 3.84 -7.36
N LEU A 352 10.23 3.58 -6.64
CA LEU A 352 10.18 3.60 -5.18
C LEU A 352 11.09 2.54 -4.55
N SER A 353 11.22 1.38 -5.20
CA SER A 353 12.16 0.34 -4.80
C SER A 353 13.62 0.79 -4.93
N ARG A 354 13.94 1.59 -5.95
CA ARG A 354 15.29 2.15 -6.20
C ARG A 354 15.65 3.33 -5.29
N VAL A 355 14.70 4.24 -5.00
CA VAL A 355 14.93 5.42 -4.14
C VAL A 355 15.34 5.01 -2.71
N ARG A 356 14.87 3.86 -2.23
CA ARG A 356 15.29 3.28 -0.93
C ARG A 356 16.79 2.95 -0.85
N GLY A 357 17.49 2.81 -1.98
CA GLY A 357 18.92 2.51 -2.03
C GLY A 357 19.86 3.73 -2.01
N LYS A 358 19.35 4.97 -2.11
CA LYS A 358 20.18 6.14 -2.48
C LYS A 358 20.60 7.08 -1.34
N ARG A 359 20.39 6.73 -0.06
CA ARG A 359 20.62 7.68 1.06
C ARG A 359 22.00 7.68 1.73
N ARG A 360 23.02 7.01 1.15
CA ARG A 360 24.41 7.20 1.59
C ARG A 360 25.34 7.36 0.39
N GLY A 361 25.74 8.61 0.14
CA GLY A 361 26.72 8.95 -0.90
C GLY A 361 26.66 10.43 -1.29
N ARG A 362 27.03 11.34 -0.39
CA ARG A 362 27.36 12.71 -0.76
C ARG A 362 28.69 12.68 -1.52
N ARG A 363 28.67 12.80 -2.85
CA ARG A 363 29.70 13.53 -3.61
C ARG A 363 29.20 13.90 -5.01
N ARG A 364 29.42 15.17 -5.31
CA ARG A 364 29.26 15.92 -6.55
C ARG A 364 29.26 15.07 -7.83
N GLY A 365 28.17 15.20 -8.56
CA GLY A 365 27.99 14.81 -9.94
C GLY A 365 26.54 15.09 -10.28
N SER A 366 26.30 15.92 -11.29
CA SER A 366 24.97 16.19 -11.84
C SER A 366 24.36 14.89 -12.39
N ALA A 367 23.88 14.03 -11.49
CA ALA A 367 23.06 12.91 -11.85
C ALA A 367 21.66 13.46 -12.01
N SER A 368 21.31 13.77 -13.26
CA SER A 368 19.92 13.92 -13.70
C SER A 368 19.07 12.92 -12.93
N THR A 369 18.08 13.41 -12.19
CA THR A 369 17.01 12.58 -11.65
C THR A 369 16.56 11.69 -12.82
N PRO A 370 16.69 10.35 -12.73
CA PRO A 370 16.22 9.52 -13.82
C PRO A 370 14.74 9.82 -13.94
N SER A 371 14.36 10.44 -15.07
CA SER A 371 12.98 10.68 -15.43
C SER A 371 12.25 9.35 -15.20
N VAL A 372 11.22 9.37 -14.38
CA VAL A 372 10.23 8.29 -14.47
C VAL A 372 9.80 8.34 -15.93
N ASP A 373 10.01 7.25 -16.68
CA ASP A 373 9.51 7.16 -18.05
C ASP A 373 8.06 7.65 -18.08
N PRO A 374 7.62 8.28 -19.17
CA PRO A 374 6.38 9.06 -19.19
C PRO A 374 5.12 8.19 -19.13
N HIS A 375 5.14 7.00 -18.54
CA HIS A 375 3.98 6.13 -18.48
C HIS A 375 2.76 6.83 -17.87
N MET A 376 1.61 6.58 -18.49
CA MET A 376 0.33 7.12 -18.09
C MET A 376 -0.07 6.63 -16.70
N GLN A 377 -0.62 7.55 -15.92
CA GLN A 377 -1.18 7.25 -14.61
C GLN A 377 -2.53 7.93 -14.48
N HIS A 378 -3.40 7.39 -13.65
CA HIS A 378 -4.73 7.96 -13.42
C HIS A 378 -4.83 8.61 -12.04
N SER A 379 -5.77 9.54 -11.92
CA SER A 379 -6.12 10.19 -10.67
C SER A 379 -7.61 10.45 -10.63
N PHE A 380 -8.10 10.69 -9.42
CA PHE A 380 -9.48 11.07 -9.16
C PHE A 380 -9.48 12.26 -8.23
N ILE A 381 -10.27 13.26 -8.57
CA ILE A 381 -10.54 14.40 -7.71
C ILE A 381 -12.04 14.47 -7.43
N PRO A 382 -12.47 14.55 -6.16
CA PRO A 382 -13.87 14.80 -5.85
C PRO A 382 -14.34 16.12 -6.47
N CYS A 383 -15.55 16.14 -7.05
CA CYS A 383 -16.14 17.32 -7.65
C CYS A 383 -17.15 17.97 -6.70
N THR A 384 -17.31 19.28 -6.86
CA THR A 384 -18.33 20.09 -6.21
C THR A 384 -19.70 19.68 -6.70
N ALA A 385 -20.53 19.09 -5.83
CA ALA A 385 -21.97 19.12 -6.04
C ALA A 385 -22.42 20.59 -6.01
N THR A 386 -23.32 20.99 -6.91
CA THR A 386 -23.98 22.28 -6.77
C THR A 386 -24.92 22.22 -5.54
N GLU A 387 -24.84 23.22 -4.67
CA GLU A 387 -25.47 23.20 -3.33
C GLU A 387 -26.99 22.93 -3.38
N ASN A 388 -27.66 23.42 -4.44
CA ASN A 388 -29.10 23.26 -4.64
C ASN A 388 -29.54 21.85 -5.08
N VAL A 389 -28.63 21.07 -5.65
CA VAL A 389 -28.95 19.76 -6.24
C VAL A 389 -28.96 18.66 -5.18
N MET A 390 -28.08 18.77 -4.18
CA MET A 390 -28.03 17.80 -3.08
C MET A 390 -29.27 17.88 -2.18
N SER A 391 -29.75 19.08 -1.85
CA SER A 391 -30.96 19.25 -1.04
C SER A 391 -32.16 18.56 -1.68
N LYS A 392 -32.33 18.74 -3.00
CA LYS A 392 -33.38 18.05 -3.78
C LYS A 392 -33.23 16.54 -3.76
N PHE A 393 -32.00 16.01 -3.87
CA PHE A 393 -31.76 14.57 -3.76
C PHE A 393 -32.17 14.04 -2.39
N LEU A 394 -31.72 14.68 -1.33
CA LEU A 394 -32.00 14.26 0.04
C LEU A 394 -33.50 14.29 0.33
N GLU A 395 -34.21 15.34 -0.12
CA GLU A 395 -35.67 15.44 -0.05
C GLU A 395 -36.37 14.33 -0.86
N THR A 396 -35.94 14.11 -2.11
CA THR A 396 -36.57 13.11 -3.02
C THR A 396 -36.46 11.69 -2.48
N PHE A 397 -35.37 11.36 -1.79
CA PHE A 397 -35.12 10.03 -1.22
C PHE A 397 -35.37 9.97 0.30
N ASN A 398 -36.02 10.98 0.87
CA ASN A 398 -36.37 11.08 2.29
C ASN A 398 -35.20 10.80 3.25
N PHE A 399 -34.04 11.40 2.94
CA PHE A 399 -32.86 11.37 3.79
C PHE A 399 -32.88 12.52 4.79
N GLU A 400 -32.75 12.20 6.07
CA GLU A 400 -32.73 13.18 7.16
C GLU A 400 -31.32 13.37 7.71
N GLU A 401 -30.99 14.61 8.07
CA GLU A 401 -29.72 14.94 8.70
C GLU A 401 -29.74 14.51 10.17
N PHE A 402 -28.86 13.59 10.55
CA PHE A 402 -28.75 13.13 11.94
C PHE A 402 -27.50 13.68 12.66
N SER A 403 -26.55 14.29 11.92
CA SER A 403 -25.29 14.76 12.50
C SER A 403 -24.57 15.78 11.61
N CYS A 404 -24.15 16.89 12.21
CA CYS A 404 -23.19 17.84 11.63
C CYS A 404 -21.93 17.90 12.52
N THR A 405 -20.75 17.70 11.93
CA THR A 405 -19.47 17.75 12.67
C THR A 405 -18.39 18.49 11.91
N GLU A 406 -17.63 19.35 12.59
CA GLU A 406 -16.45 20.01 12.05
C GLU A 406 -15.18 19.29 12.52
N LYS A 407 -14.28 18.95 11.59
CA LYS A 407 -13.01 18.25 11.88
C LYS A 407 -11.86 18.82 11.07
N TYR A 408 -10.66 18.77 11.64
CA TYR A 408 -9.42 19.14 10.96
C TYR A 408 -8.57 17.89 10.76
N ASN A 409 -8.42 17.46 9.51
CA ASN A 409 -7.52 16.36 9.16
C ASN A 409 -6.16 16.95 8.81
N VAL A 410 -5.22 16.84 9.74
CA VAL A 410 -3.84 17.29 9.58
C VAL A 410 -3.02 16.14 9.04
N SER A 411 -2.52 16.25 7.80
CA SER A 411 -1.59 15.24 7.31
C SER A 411 -0.30 15.34 8.11
N PHE A 412 0.20 14.20 8.56
CA PHE A 412 1.36 14.15 9.44
C PHE A 412 2.37 13.13 8.88
N LYS A 413 3.62 13.55 8.72
CA LYS A 413 4.71 12.62 8.43
C LYS A 413 4.99 11.80 9.69
N LEU A 414 4.59 10.53 9.65
CA LEU A 414 5.02 9.52 10.62
C LEU A 414 6.47 9.12 10.33
N ASP A 415 7.03 8.30 11.21
CA ASP A 415 8.40 7.81 11.09
C ASP A 415 8.70 7.26 9.68
N ARG A 416 9.89 7.59 9.16
CA ARG A 416 10.44 7.13 7.86
C ARG A 416 9.61 7.48 6.62
N GLY A 417 8.76 8.50 6.69
CA GLY A 417 8.07 9.05 5.52
C GLY A 417 6.71 8.40 5.22
N THR A 418 6.21 7.54 6.11
CA THR A 418 4.81 7.12 6.08
C THR A 418 3.92 8.34 6.39
N LYS A 419 2.87 8.57 5.60
CA LYS A 419 1.92 9.68 5.84
C LYS A 419 0.73 9.15 6.63
N GLY A 420 0.52 9.67 7.84
CA GLY A 420 -0.70 9.50 8.61
C GLY A 420 -1.58 10.75 8.56
N ALA A 421 -2.68 10.74 9.29
CA ALA A 421 -3.48 11.93 9.53
C ALA A 421 -3.88 12.04 11.00
N LEU A 422 -3.51 13.16 11.62
CA LEU A 422 -4.01 13.54 12.94
C LEU A 422 -5.36 14.23 12.75
N VAL A 423 -6.40 13.77 13.44
CA VAL A 423 -7.73 14.36 13.36
C VAL A 423 -7.99 15.15 14.62
N LEU A 424 -8.31 16.42 14.43
CA LEU A 424 -8.65 17.33 15.50
C LEU A 424 -10.13 17.75 15.41
N ASP A 425 -10.71 18.12 16.55
CA ASP A 425 -12.03 18.73 16.63
C ASP A 425 -11.99 20.23 16.28
N LYS A 426 -13.12 20.93 16.45
CA LYS A 426 -13.25 22.36 16.21
C LYS A 426 -12.35 23.22 17.11
N ALA A 427 -12.01 22.74 18.30
CA ALA A 427 -11.14 23.41 19.27
C ALA A 427 -9.67 22.97 19.15
N PHE A 428 -9.32 22.28 18.05
CA PHE A 428 -8.01 21.71 17.77
C PHE A 428 -7.53 20.67 18.82
N ASN A 429 -8.45 20.06 19.57
CA ASN A 429 -8.13 18.95 20.45
C ASN A 429 -8.05 17.64 19.66
N PHE A 430 -7.22 16.72 20.13
CA PHE A 430 -7.05 15.42 19.52
C PHE A 430 -8.34 14.58 19.55
N VAL A 431 -8.71 14.00 18.41
CA VAL A 431 -9.83 13.06 18.29
C VAL A 431 -9.33 11.65 17.99
N GLU A 432 -8.46 11.51 17.01
CA GLU A 432 -7.89 10.21 16.60
C GLU A 432 -6.63 10.40 15.76
N LEU A 433 -5.73 9.41 15.81
CA LEU A 433 -4.63 9.28 14.86
C LEU A 433 -4.99 8.22 13.82
N ARG A 434 -5.12 8.63 12.56
CA ARG A 434 -5.35 7.72 11.44
C ARG A 434 -4.02 7.28 10.85
N LEU A 435 -3.81 5.98 10.83
CA LEU A 435 -2.72 5.36 10.10
C LEU A 435 -3.09 5.26 8.60
N PRO A 436 -2.13 4.96 7.70
CA PRO A 436 -2.46 4.75 6.30
C PRO A 436 -3.52 3.67 6.11
N ASP A 437 -4.54 3.98 5.32
CA ASP A 437 -5.59 3.04 4.96
C ASP A 437 -5.04 1.88 4.10
N VAL A 438 -5.54 0.66 4.33
CA VAL A 438 -5.34 -0.49 3.45
C VAL A 438 -6.44 -0.50 2.41
N THR A 439 -6.11 -0.31 1.14
CA THR A 439 -7.07 -0.32 0.03
C THR A 439 -7.18 -1.73 -0.54
N TRP A 440 -8.29 -2.41 -0.25
CA TRP A 440 -8.61 -3.72 -0.81
C TRP A 440 -9.11 -3.60 -2.25
N MET A 441 -9.95 -2.60 -2.50
CA MET A 441 -10.53 -2.35 -3.81
C MET A 441 -10.61 -0.85 -4.07
N ALA A 442 -10.31 -0.42 -5.30
CA ALA A 442 -10.58 0.90 -5.84
C ALA A 442 -10.98 0.76 -7.31
N LEU A 443 -12.25 0.97 -7.61
CA LEU A 443 -12.78 0.98 -8.97
C LEU A 443 -13.21 2.40 -9.32
N ASP A 444 -12.69 2.91 -10.42
CA ASP A 444 -13.09 4.18 -10.99
C ASP A 444 -14.02 3.94 -12.19
N LEU A 445 -15.29 4.28 -12.07
CA LEU A 445 -16.24 4.29 -13.15
C LEU A 445 -16.19 5.64 -13.86
N LYS A 446 -15.66 5.64 -15.08
CA LYS A 446 -15.68 6.77 -16.00
C LYS A 446 -17.04 6.84 -16.69
N ARG A 447 -17.83 7.87 -16.40
CA ARG A 447 -19.16 8.06 -17.01
C ARG A 447 -19.04 8.53 -18.46
N ARG A 448 -20.04 8.20 -19.27
CA ARG A 448 -20.13 8.72 -20.63
C ARG A 448 -20.43 10.21 -20.63
N PRO A 449 -19.97 10.93 -21.66
CA PRO A 449 -20.44 12.28 -21.89
C PRO A 449 -21.94 12.32 -22.15
N ARG A 450 -22.66 13.28 -21.53
CA ARG A 450 -24.08 13.52 -21.88
C ARG A 450 -24.22 14.18 -23.25
N ASP A 451 -23.29 15.06 -23.58
CA ASP A 451 -23.17 15.66 -24.91
C ASP A 451 -21.80 15.30 -25.51
N PRO A 452 -21.74 14.36 -26.48
CA PRO A 452 -20.50 13.95 -27.12
C PRO A 452 -19.91 15.02 -28.05
N THR A 453 -20.71 16.01 -28.45
CA THR A 453 -20.36 17.08 -29.41
C THR A 453 -19.89 18.37 -28.75
N SER A 454 -20.16 18.55 -27.45
CA SER A 454 -19.69 19.69 -26.68
C SER A 454 -18.25 19.48 -26.22
N ASP A 455 -17.36 20.33 -26.72
CA ASP A 455 -15.99 20.49 -26.20
C ASP A 455 -15.97 21.22 -24.85
N ALA A 456 -17.08 21.88 -24.47
CA ALA A 456 -17.09 22.87 -23.41
C ALA A 456 -17.15 22.28 -22.00
N HIS A 457 -17.72 21.09 -21.78
CA HIS A 457 -17.58 20.25 -20.57
C HIS A 457 -18.40 18.95 -20.77
N PRO A 458 -17.80 17.86 -21.30
CA PRO A 458 -18.57 16.67 -21.64
C PRO A 458 -19.09 15.85 -20.45
N SER A 459 -18.64 16.06 -19.22
CA SER A 459 -18.66 15.03 -18.16
C SER A 459 -19.98 14.87 -17.40
N GLY A 460 -20.54 13.66 -17.39
CA GLY A 460 -21.27 13.16 -16.23
C GLY A 460 -20.33 13.00 -15.02
N THR A 461 -20.89 12.93 -13.81
CA THR A 461 -20.11 12.80 -12.57
C THR A 461 -19.50 11.40 -12.43
N ASP A 462 -18.18 11.27 -12.60
CA ASP A 462 -17.46 9.99 -12.43
C ASP A 462 -17.57 9.47 -10.98
N ILE A 463 -17.49 8.15 -10.83
CA ILE A 463 -17.72 7.49 -9.54
C ILE A 463 -16.48 6.67 -9.16
N ARG A 464 -15.98 6.86 -7.95
CA ARG A 464 -14.93 6.04 -7.35
C ARG A 464 -15.51 5.20 -6.23
N LEU A 465 -15.59 3.89 -6.45
CA LEU A 465 -15.84 2.90 -5.41
C LEU A 465 -14.52 2.51 -4.75
N LYS A 466 -14.48 2.54 -3.43
CA LYS A 466 -13.36 2.00 -2.65
C LYS A 466 -13.82 1.09 -1.53
N ILE A 467 -13.15 -0.03 -1.35
CA ILE A 467 -13.19 -0.84 -0.14
C ILE A 467 -11.83 -0.71 0.53
N GLN A 468 -11.84 -0.20 1.75
CA GLN A 468 -10.61 0.05 2.49
C GLN A 468 -10.79 -0.26 3.97
N SER A 469 -9.74 -0.78 4.59
CA SER A 469 -9.65 -0.86 6.05
C SER A 469 -8.96 0.37 6.57
N ARG A 470 -9.56 0.94 7.62
CA ARG A 470 -9.08 2.15 8.25
C ARG A 470 -8.74 1.87 9.69
N ARG A 471 -7.47 2.07 10.01
CA ARG A 471 -6.94 1.94 11.36
C ARG A 471 -6.82 3.30 12.03
N ALA A 472 -7.55 3.48 13.12
CA ALA A 472 -7.54 4.70 13.92
C ALA A 472 -7.19 4.38 15.37
N LEU A 473 -6.18 5.08 15.90
CA LEU A 473 -5.79 4.99 17.31
C LEU A 473 -6.53 6.08 18.09
N ARG A 474 -7.15 5.69 19.21
CA ARG A 474 -7.92 6.56 20.12
C ARG A 474 -7.66 6.15 21.58
N GLY A 475 -7.82 7.10 22.51
CA GLY A 475 -7.79 6.85 23.96
C GLY A 475 -6.61 5.97 24.38
N GLU A 476 -6.90 4.86 25.07
CA GLU A 476 -5.91 3.91 25.58
C GLU A 476 -4.89 3.41 24.54
N SER A 477 -5.30 3.25 23.26
CA SER A 477 -4.38 2.80 22.21
C SER A 477 -3.29 3.83 21.89
N VAL A 478 -3.58 5.11 22.14
CA VAL A 478 -2.64 6.22 21.99
C VAL A 478 -1.83 6.39 23.28
N GLU A 479 -2.44 6.20 24.44
CA GLU A 479 -1.77 6.28 25.75
C GLU A 479 -0.63 5.29 25.91
N LYS A 480 -0.83 4.06 25.41
CA LYS A 480 0.19 3.00 25.42
C LYS A 480 1.35 3.27 24.46
N ASN A 481 1.17 4.20 23.51
CA ASN A 481 2.19 4.52 22.52
C ASN A 481 2.96 5.80 22.89
N GLU A 482 4.18 5.64 23.43
CA GLU A 482 5.07 6.74 23.82
C GLU A 482 5.30 7.80 22.72
N THR A 483 5.21 7.41 21.44
CA THR A 483 5.40 8.35 20.32
C THR A 483 4.21 9.32 20.19
N TYR A 484 3.00 8.86 20.52
CA TYR A 484 1.75 9.56 20.21
C TYR A 484 0.99 10.02 21.44
N LYS A 485 1.31 9.50 22.64
CA LYS A 485 0.69 9.87 23.92
C LYS A 485 0.65 11.39 24.14
N LYS A 486 1.69 12.11 23.72
CA LYS A 486 1.77 13.58 23.80
C LYS A 486 0.60 14.32 23.12
N PHE A 487 -0.08 13.72 22.15
CA PHE A 487 -1.23 14.35 21.49
C PHE A 487 -2.49 14.33 22.36
N LEU A 488 -2.52 13.53 23.43
CA LEU A 488 -3.62 13.51 24.38
C LEU A 488 -3.55 14.67 25.37
N ASP A 489 -2.39 15.31 25.49
CA ASP A 489 -2.21 16.50 26.30
C ASP A 489 -2.94 17.70 25.65
N PRO A 490 -3.94 18.31 26.32
CA PRO A 490 -4.69 19.44 25.78
C PRO A 490 -3.83 20.66 25.43
N ASP A 491 -2.67 20.82 26.08
CA ASP A 491 -1.75 21.93 25.87
C ASP A 491 -0.91 21.73 24.59
N VAL A 492 -0.85 20.51 24.07
CA VAL A 492 -0.13 20.19 22.84
C VAL A 492 -1.00 20.49 21.62
N LYS A 493 -0.82 21.68 21.05
CA LYS A 493 -1.49 22.10 19.81
C LYS A 493 -0.62 21.86 18.59
N VAL A 494 -1.19 21.20 17.57
CA VAL A 494 -0.53 21.01 16.26
C VAL A 494 -0.88 22.14 15.28
N LEU A 495 -2.08 22.68 15.42
CA LEU A 495 -2.59 23.82 14.66
C LEU A 495 -3.03 24.93 15.60
N VAL A 496 -2.84 26.15 15.13
CA VAL A 496 -3.31 27.37 15.79
C VAL A 496 -4.05 28.23 14.79
N GLN A 497 -5.12 28.88 15.25
CA GLN A 497 -5.84 29.88 14.48
C GLN A 497 -5.17 31.23 14.67
N VAL A 498 -4.87 31.91 13.57
CA VAL A 498 -4.22 33.23 13.60
C VAL A 498 -5.24 34.29 13.27
N HIS A 499 -5.39 35.29 14.13
CA HIS A 499 -6.15 36.49 13.82
C HIS A 499 -5.23 37.43 13.02
N SER A 500 -5.38 37.45 11.70
CA SER A 500 -4.72 38.45 10.86
C SER A 500 -5.59 39.70 10.80
N TYR A 501 -5.11 40.81 11.36
CA TYR A 501 -5.78 42.12 11.25
C TYR A 501 -5.81 42.64 9.79
N ASP A 502 -4.90 42.16 8.93
CA ASP A 502 -4.68 42.69 7.57
C ASP A 502 -5.48 41.98 6.46
N PHE A 503 -6.31 41.01 6.79
CA PHE A 503 -7.16 40.31 5.83
C PHE A 503 -8.62 40.42 6.28
N GLN A 504 -9.26 41.55 5.97
CA GLN A 504 -10.73 41.59 5.88
C GLN A 504 -11.15 40.59 4.79
N ARG A 505 -11.48 39.35 5.15
CA ARG A 505 -11.85 38.30 4.19
C ARG A 505 -13.36 38.22 4.02
N ARG A 506 -13.79 38.31 2.76
CA ARG A 506 -15.17 38.25 2.30
C ARG A 506 -15.81 36.83 2.33
N ASP A 507 -15.07 35.77 2.66
CA ASP A 507 -15.52 34.38 2.36
C ASP A 507 -15.40 33.35 3.50
N GLY A 508 -15.38 33.76 4.78
CA GLY A 508 -15.44 32.81 5.92
C GLY A 508 -14.24 31.86 6.07
N VAL A 509 -13.12 32.15 5.40
CA VAL A 509 -11.90 31.32 5.41
C VAL A 509 -11.07 31.58 6.67
N THR A 510 -11.05 30.61 7.60
CA THR A 510 -10.19 30.63 8.79
C THR A 510 -8.71 30.61 8.42
N THR A 511 -7.92 31.53 8.93
CA THR A 511 -6.45 31.53 8.78
C THR A 511 -5.84 30.54 9.79
N LEU A 512 -5.25 29.46 9.28
CA LEU A 512 -4.58 28.44 10.07
C LEU A 512 -3.07 28.58 9.96
N GLN A 513 -2.37 28.26 11.05
CA GLN A 513 -0.91 28.14 11.09
C GLN A 513 -0.51 26.86 11.83
N ILE A 514 0.57 26.24 11.37
CA ILE A 514 1.18 25.07 12.02
C ILE A 514 1.97 25.54 13.23
N HIS A 515 1.75 24.91 14.37
CA HIS A 515 2.49 25.22 15.60
C HIS A 515 4.01 24.98 15.39
N PRO A 516 4.90 25.85 15.92
CA PRO A 516 6.35 25.80 15.65
C PRO A 516 7.00 24.42 15.82
N HIS A 517 6.62 23.66 16.84
CA HIS A 517 7.14 22.30 17.10
C HIS A 517 6.85 21.27 15.98
N TYR A 518 5.91 21.56 15.07
CA TYR A 518 5.45 20.64 14.03
C TYR A 518 5.68 21.15 12.60
N GLN A 519 6.32 22.30 12.45
CA GLN A 519 6.71 22.84 11.14
C GLN A 519 7.60 21.83 10.40
N GLY A 520 7.42 21.70 9.08
CA GLY A 520 8.11 20.70 8.24
C GLY A 520 7.53 19.27 8.30
N ASN A 521 6.76 18.94 9.33
CA ASN A 521 6.11 17.62 9.48
C ASN A 521 4.67 17.56 8.95
N VAL A 522 4.02 18.71 8.81
CA VAL A 522 2.65 18.85 8.31
C VAL A 522 2.66 19.39 6.88
N PRO A 523 2.48 18.55 5.84
CA PRO A 523 2.49 19.03 4.45
C PRO A 523 1.18 19.68 3.99
N PHE A 524 0.04 19.28 4.56
CA PHE A 524 -1.27 19.83 4.23
C PHE A 524 -2.30 19.58 5.34
N VAL A 525 -3.35 20.41 5.38
CA VAL A 525 -4.48 20.31 6.32
C VAL A 525 -5.79 20.38 5.53
N ARG A 526 -6.77 19.58 5.95
CA ARG A 526 -8.15 19.68 5.44
C ARG A 526 -9.11 19.99 6.57
N ARG A 527 -9.73 21.17 6.54
CA ARG A 527 -10.91 21.49 7.36
C ARG A 527 -12.11 20.85 6.67
N ARG A 528 -12.93 20.14 7.44
CA ARG A 528 -14.09 19.39 6.94
C ARG A 528 -15.31 19.67 7.80
N VAL A 529 -16.33 20.28 7.22
CA VAL A 529 -17.67 20.33 7.80
C VAL A 529 -18.46 19.18 7.19
N ILE A 530 -18.82 18.19 8.01
CA ILE A 530 -19.41 16.92 7.57
C ILE A 530 -20.85 16.86 8.07
N ARG A 531 -21.80 16.98 7.15
CA ARG A 531 -23.22 16.69 7.36
C ARG A 531 -23.50 15.24 6.97
N ARG A 532 -24.20 14.50 7.83
CA ARG A 532 -24.50 13.08 7.66
C ARG A 532 -25.99 12.86 7.58
N PHE A 533 -26.39 12.05 6.61
CA PHE A 533 -27.78 11.75 6.32
C PHE A 533 -28.01 10.24 6.27
N ARG A 534 -29.21 9.82 6.69
CA ARG A 534 -29.74 8.45 6.57
C ARG A 534 -31.20 8.52 6.15
N ALA A 535 -31.72 7.46 5.54
CA ALA A 535 -33.15 7.37 5.25
C ALA A 535 -33.95 7.45 6.55
N ALA A 536 -35.10 8.11 6.53
CA ALA A 536 -36.01 8.16 7.68
C ALA A 536 -36.54 6.76 8.03
N ASP A 537 -36.80 6.52 9.31
CA ASP A 537 -37.18 5.20 9.85
C ASP A 537 -38.54 4.69 9.34
N ASP A 538 -39.41 5.58 8.85
CA ASP A 538 -40.75 5.28 8.34
C ASP A 538 -40.77 4.85 6.86
N VAL A 539 -39.62 4.92 6.17
CA VAL A 539 -39.53 4.55 4.76
C VAL A 539 -39.15 3.08 4.61
N GLN A 540 -40.09 2.28 4.13
CA GLN A 540 -39.82 0.89 3.73
C GLN A 540 -38.98 0.85 2.44
N HIS A 541 -37.67 0.98 2.60
CA HIS A 541 -36.72 0.58 1.58
C HIS A 541 -36.20 -0.83 1.82
N SER A 542 -35.46 -1.38 0.86
CA SER A 542 -34.60 -2.55 1.06
C SER A 542 -33.70 -2.34 2.29
N ARG A 543 -33.39 -3.43 3.00
CA ARG A 543 -32.45 -3.43 4.15
C ARG A 543 -31.16 -2.65 3.86
N PHE A 544 -30.65 -2.76 2.64
CA PHE A 544 -29.43 -2.07 2.22
C PHE A 544 -29.60 -0.53 2.22
N ARG A 545 -30.74 0.00 1.77
CA ARG A 545 -31.00 1.44 1.72
C ARG A 545 -31.24 2.08 3.09
N THR A 546 -31.79 1.35 4.06
CA THR A 546 -32.04 1.91 5.41
C THR A 546 -30.74 2.24 6.15
N ASP A 547 -29.71 1.40 5.97
CA ASP A 547 -28.43 1.54 6.69
C ASP A 547 -27.39 2.42 5.96
N VAL A 548 -27.72 2.94 4.76
CA VAL A 548 -26.77 3.74 3.96
C VAL A 548 -26.56 5.12 4.59
N GLU A 549 -25.29 5.51 4.74
CA GLU A 549 -24.91 6.85 5.20
C GLU A 549 -24.46 7.70 4.01
N VAL A 550 -25.17 8.79 3.75
CA VAL A 550 -24.74 9.81 2.79
C VAL A 550 -24.05 10.94 3.54
N ARG A 551 -22.86 11.35 3.08
CA ARG A 551 -22.10 12.46 3.64
C ARG A 551 -21.96 13.58 2.63
N LEU A 552 -22.41 14.77 3.01
CA LEU A 552 -22.05 16.01 2.35
C LEU A 552 -20.94 16.66 3.17
N THR A 553 -19.75 16.77 2.59
CA THR A 553 -18.59 17.37 3.25
C THR A 553 -18.21 18.67 2.54
N GLU A 554 -18.25 19.79 3.24
CA GLU A 554 -17.59 21.01 2.79
C GLU A 554 -16.12 21.01 3.24
N VAL A 555 -15.21 21.27 2.30
CA VAL A 555 -13.77 21.07 2.47
C VAL A 555 -13.01 22.33 2.13
N TRP A 556 -12.15 22.77 3.06
CA TRP A 556 -11.09 23.73 2.78
C TRP A 556 -9.75 23.01 2.84
N GLU A 557 -8.96 23.13 1.79
CA GLU A 557 -7.64 22.50 1.69
C GLU A 557 -6.57 23.56 1.85
N TYR A 558 -5.73 23.40 2.87
CA TYR A 558 -4.60 24.27 3.17
C TYR A 558 -3.32 23.51 2.82
N SER A 559 -2.50 24.05 1.93
CA SER A 559 -1.31 23.38 1.42
C SER A 559 -0.14 24.35 1.22
N ARG A 560 1.05 23.78 0.93
CA ARG A 560 2.30 24.50 0.72
C ARG A 560 2.63 25.43 1.91
N PRO A 561 2.85 24.87 3.10
CA PRO A 561 3.25 25.68 4.25
C PRO A 561 4.62 26.31 4.01
N ASP A 562 4.78 27.56 4.40
CA ASP A 562 6.07 28.25 4.46
C ASP A 562 6.84 27.88 5.74
N ASP A 563 8.06 28.42 5.88
CA ASP A 563 8.91 28.18 7.04
C ASP A 563 8.31 28.75 8.35
N SER A 564 7.36 29.68 8.26
CA SER A 564 6.61 30.19 9.42
C SER A 564 5.43 29.29 9.81
N GLY A 565 5.15 28.24 9.03
CA GLY A 565 4.02 27.34 9.21
C GLY A 565 2.70 27.88 8.67
N ARG A 566 2.69 29.01 7.94
CA ARG A 566 1.50 29.53 7.28
C ARG A 566 1.31 28.86 5.92
N PHE A 567 0.06 28.63 5.53
CA PHE A 567 -0.24 28.00 4.24
C PHE A 567 -0.27 29.02 3.12
N LEU A 568 0.53 28.80 2.08
CA LEU A 568 0.60 29.68 0.90
C LEU A 568 -0.55 29.43 -0.08
N SER A 569 -1.19 28.25 -0.03
CA SER A 569 -2.31 27.88 -0.89
C SER A 569 -3.49 27.42 -0.06
N VAL A 570 -4.65 28.04 -0.29
CA VAL A 570 -5.93 27.69 0.34
C VAL A 570 -6.97 27.52 -0.76
N ILE A 571 -7.50 26.31 -0.89
CA ILE A 571 -8.64 26.01 -1.77
C ILE A 571 -9.91 26.08 -0.90
N PRO A 572 -10.81 27.05 -1.13
CA PRO A 572 -11.99 27.23 -0.29
C PRO A 572 -13.15 26.29 -0.67
N GLY A 573 -13.89 25.83 0.34
CA GLY A 573 -15.32 25.48 0.24
C GLY A 573 -15.73 24.40 -0.77
N ARG A 574 -14.89 23.42 -1.12
CA ARG A 574 -15.29 22.34 -2.04
C ARG A 574 -16.29 21.42 -1.34
N GLN A 575 -17.46 21.23 -1.93
CA GLN A 575 -18.40 20.19 -1.50
C GLN A 575 -17.98 18.82 -2.05
N GLU A 576 -17.95 17.79 -1.20
CA GLU A 576 -17.68 16.41 -1.56
C GLU A 576 -18.83 15.52 -1.10
N VAL A 577 -19.31 14.67 -2.01
CA VAL A 577 -20.34 13.68 -1.71
C VAL A 577 -19.68 12.32 -1.49
N THR A 578 -20.03 11.65 -0.41
CA THR A 578 -19.61 10.26 -0.14
C THR A 578 -20.79 9.43 0.32
N VAL A 579 -21.08 8.36 -0.40
CA VAL A 579 -22.05 7.34 0.01
C VAL A 579 -21.31 6.20 0.68
N ILE A 580 -21.81 5.76 1.83
CA ILE A 580 -21.26 4.65 2.59
C ILE A 580 -22.35 3.61 2.82
N PRO A 581 -22.29 2.47 2.10
CA PRO A 581 -23.21 1.39 2.34
C PRO A 581 -22.78 0.49 3.51
N PRO A 582 -23.71 -0.27 4.14
CA PRO A 582 -23.39 -1.51 4.83
C PRO A 582 -22.63 -2.48 3.90
N LEU A 583 -21.65 -3.20 4.45
CA LEU A 583 -20.93 -4.22 3.70
C LEU A 583 -21.77 -5.50 3.58
N PRO A 584 -21.70 -6.22 2.44
CA PRO A 584 -22.35 -7.52 2.32
C PRO A 584 -21.60 -8.57 3.15
N ASP A 585 -22.27 -9.68 3.48
CA ASP A 585 -21.57 -10.88 3.90
C ASP A 585 -20.81 -11.47 2.70
N TRP A 586 -19.48 -11.48 2.79
CA TRP A 586 -18.60 -11.98 1.73
C TRP A 586 -18.72 -13.49 1.52
N THR A 587 -19.25 -14.23 2.50
CA THR A 587 -19.44 -15.69 2.42
C THR A 587 -20.70 -16.08 1.63
N GLY A 588 -21.66 -15.17 1.50
CA GLY A 588 -22.91 -15.36 0.78
C GLY A 588 -22.87 -14.80 -0.65
N PRO A 589 -22.66 -15.61 -1.72
CA PRO A 589 -22.54 -15.09 -3.08
C PRO A 589 -23.80 -14.35 -3.58
N GLY A 590 -24.98 -14.69 -3.05
CA GLY A 590 -26.22 -13.99 -3.32
C GLY A 590 -26.30 -12.59 -2.70
N GLU A 591 -25.75 -12.39 -1.49
CA GLU A 591 -25.71 -11.08 -0.84
C GLU A 591 -24.75 -10.12 -1.55
N VAL A 592 -23.58 -10.61 -1.96
CA VAL A 592 -22.60 -9.81 -2.72
C VAL A 592 -23.19 -9.31 -4.04
N GLU A 593 -23.95 -10.16 -4.74
CA GLU A 593 -24.61 -9.76 -5.98
C GLU A 593 -25.76 -8.76 -5.75
N ALA A 594 -26.59 -8.99 -4.73
CA ALA A 594 -27.65 -8.04 -4.35
C ALA A 594 -27.07 -6.66 -4.00
N PHE A 595 -26.03 -6.63 -3.16
CA PHE A 595 -25.27 -5.43 -2.83
C PHE A 595 -24.74 -4.75 -4.09
N ALA A 596 -24.09 -5.49 -4.99
CA ALA A 596 -23.52 -4.94 -6.21
C ALA A 596 -24.59 -4.27 -7.08
N ARG A 597 -25.71 -4.98 -7.35
CA ARG A 597 -26.78 -4.47 -8.21
C ARG A 597 -27.43 -3.22 -7.62
N GLU A 598 -27.70 -3.24 -6.33
CA GLU A 598 -28.40 -2.16 -5.66
C GLU A 598 -27.57 -0.89 -5.59
N TYR A 599 -26.31 -0.99 -5.15
CA TYR A 599 -25.45 0.19 -5.05
C TYR A 599 -24.92 0.67 -6.38
N TRP A 600 -24.79 -0.20 -7.38
CA TRP A 600 -24.49 0.24 -8.74
C TRP A 600 -25.59 1.17 -9.26
N ARG A 601 -26.86 0.75 -9.17
CA ARG A 601 -28.00 1.58 -9.60
C ARG A 601 -28.14 2.85 -8.78
N PHE A 602 -28.12 2.74 -7.45
CA PHE A 602 -28.23 3.90 -6.56
C PHE A 602 -27.13 4.93 -6.84
N CYS A 603 -25.89 4.48 -7.06
CA CYS A 603 -24.80 5.40 -7.29
C CYS A 603 -24.86 6.07 -8.67
N LEU A 604 -25.34 5.36 -9.70
CA LEU A 604 -25.59 5.94 -11.02
C LEU A 604 -26.69 6.98 -10.97
N GLU A 605 -27.83 6.67 -10.32
CA GLU A 605 -28.95 7.60 -10.11
C GLU A 605 -28.50 8.89 -9.40
N LEU A 606 -27.73 8.76 -8.32
CA LEU A 606 -27.17 9.92 -7.61
C LEU A 606 -26.17 10.70 -8.49
N ALA A 607 -25.26 10.03 -9.20
CA ALA A 607 -24.34 10.72 -10.11
C ALA A 607 -25.07 11.52 -11.19
N ASP A 608 -26.20 11.00 -11.67
CA ASP A 608 -27.03 11.67 -12.67
C ASP A 608 -27.74 12.91 -12.11
N ILE A 609 -28.04 12.92 -10.82
CA ILE A 609 -28.64 14.07 -10.14
C ILE A 609 -27.60 15.15 -9.85
N LEU A 610 -26.39 14.78 -9.41
CA LEU A 610 -25.32 15.70 -8.98
C LEU A 610 -24.78 16.67 -10.05
N TYR A 611 -25.23 16.56 -11.30
CA TYR A 611 -24.78 17.36 -12.43
C TYR A 611 -25.91 18.21 -13.01
#